data_AF-A0A9Q0Y8H8-F1
#
_entry.id   AF-A0A9Q0Y8H8-F1
#
_cell.length_a   1.000
_cell.length_b   1.000
_cell.length_c   1.000
_cell.angle_alpha   90.00
_cell.angle_beta   90.00
_cell.angle_gamma   90.00
#
_symmetry.space_group_name_H-M   'P 1'
#
loop_
_entity.id
_entity.type
_entity.pdbx_description
1 polymer ?
#
loop_
_entity_poly.entity_id
_entity_poly.type
_entity_poly.pdbx_seq_one_letter_code
_entity_poly.pdbx_strand_id
1 'polypeptide(L)'
;MAIRKAARLCGIPPQSLRDKVTGKTKIGRKSGPPTIFTSSEESLLKDHILLLAKVGYPLSRREVISLAINSAVLLQKRGPNNKVGEKVV
;
A
#
# COMPACT_ATOMS: atom_id res chain seq x y z
N MET A 1 -24.93 20.63 -6.36
CA MET A 1 -25.40 19.32 -5.84
C MET A 1 -25.19 19.28 -4.34
N ALA A 2 -26.25 19.22 -3.52
CA ALA A 2 -26.10 19.15 -2.07
C ALA A 2 -25.47 17.80 -1.66
N ILE A 3 -24.49 17.81 -0.73
CA ILE A 3 -23.78 16.62 -0.22
C ILE A 3 -24.76 15.52 0.20
N ARG A 4 -25.90 15.89 0.80
CA ARG A 4 -26.95 14.94 1.21
C ARG A 4 -27.60 14.20 0.03
N LYS A 5 -27.83 14.87 -1.09
CA LYS A 5 -28.41 14.26 -2.31
C LYS A 5 -27.41 13.27 -2.92
N ALA A 6 -26.15 13.69 -3.03
CA ALA A 6 -25.07 12.82 -3.52
C ALA A 6 -24.85 11.60 -2.59
N ALA A 7 -24.88 11.80 -1.27
CA ALA A 7 -24.73 10.73 -0.28
C ALA A 7 -25.84 9.66 -0.40
N ARG A 8 -27.09 10.08 -0.61
CA ARG A 8 -28.22 9.17 -0.85
C ARG A 8 -28.06 8.39 -2.16
N LEU A 9 -27.67 9.06 -3.25
CA LEU A 9 -27.46 8.41 -4.55
C LEU A 9 -26.33 7.37 -4.51
N CYS A 10 -25.28 7.63 -3.73
CA CYS A 10 -24.12 6.73 -3.61
C CYS A 10 -24.24 5.74 -2.44
N GLY A 11 -25.33 5.76 -1.66
CA GLY A 11 -25.52 4.86 -0.51
C GLY A 11 -24.49 5.00 0.61
N ILE A 12 -23.87 6.18 0.77
CA ILE A 12 -22.84 6.44 1.79
C ILE A 12 -23.31 7.46 2.83
N PRO A 13 -22.77 7.41 4.07
CA PRO A 13 -23.07 8.44 5.06
C PRO A 13 -22.68 9.84 4.56
N PRO A 14 -23.51 10.88 4.80
CA PRO A 14 -23.19 12.24 4.39
C PRO A 14 -21.90 12.75 5.04
N GLN A 15 -21.59 12.28 6.26
CA GLN A 15 -20.34 12.60 6.95
C GLN A 15 -19.13 11.99 6.23
N SER A 16 -19.20 10.74 5.77
CA SER A 16 -18.11 10.12 5.01
C SER A 16 -17.86 10.82 3.67
N LEU A 17 -18.92 11.28 3.01
CA LEU A 17 -18.77 12.10 1.81
C LEU A 17 -18.15 13.46 2.14
N ARG A 18 -18.59 14.09 3.23
CA ARG A 18 -18.02 15.36 3.73
C ARG A 18 -16.54 15.19 4.07
N ASP A 19 -16.13 14.14 4.78
CA ASP A 19 -14.75 13.86 5.18
C ASP A 19 -13.82 13.63 3.97
N LYS A 20 -14.36 13.11 2.85
CA LYS A 20 -13.63 12.99 1.58
C LYS A 20 -13.50 14.34 0.88
N VAL A 21 -14.56 15.16 0.87
CA VAL A 21 -14.57 16.49 0.25
C VAL A 21 -13.69 17.48 1.01
N THR A 22 -13.67 17.43 2.34
CA THR A 22 -12.83 18.30 3.18
C THR A 22 -11.39 17.81 3.29
N GLY A 23 -11.04 16.67 2.68
CA GLY A 23 -9.69 16.11 2.70
C GLY A 23 -9.28 15.45 4.02
N LYS A 24 -10.18 15.34 5.01
CA LYS A 24 -9.94 14.62 6.27
C LYS A 24 -9.57 13.15 6.00
N THR A 25 -10.13 12.56 4.96
CA THR A 25 -9.71 11.26 4.42
C THR A 25 -9.30 11.39 2.97
N LYS A 26 -8.07 10.97 2.64
CA LYS A 26 -7.59 10.90 1.25
C LYS A 26 -8.51 10.00 0.42
N ILE A 27 -8.93 10.48 -0.74
CA ILE A 27 -9.66 9.70 -1.74
C ILE A 27 -8.75 8.55 -2.17
N GLY A 28 -9.22 7.31 -2.03
CA GLY A 28 -8.43 6.10 -2.35
C GLY A 28 -7.55 5.57 -1.22
N ARG A 29 -7.66 6.10 0.01
CA ARG A 29 -6.98 5.51 1.18
C ARG A 29 -7.46 4.06 1.39
N LYS A 30 -6.52 3.10 1.35
CA LYS A 30 -6.78 1.70 1.70
C LYS A 30 -6.94 1.55 3.22
N SER A 31 -7.83 0.66 3.63
CA SER A 31 -7.97 0.28 5.04
C SER A 31 -6.76 -0.57 5.47
N GLY A 32 -6.26 -0.33 6.68
CA GLY A 32 -5.12 -1.08 7.24
C GLY A 32 -3.92 -0.21 7.62
N PRO A 33 -2.86 -0.83 8.18
CA PRO A 33 -1.60 -0.17 8.50
C PRO A 33 -0.93 0.38 7.24
N PRO A 34 -0.06 1.40 7.37
CA PRO A 34 0.70 1.92 6.25
C PRO A 34 1.58 0.81 5.66
N THR A 35 1.75 0.84 4.33
CA THR A 35 2.65 -0.07 3.62
C THR A 35 4.10 0.21 4.01
N ILE A 36 4.92 -0.85 4.03
CA ILE A 36 6.36 -0.74 4.31
C ILE A 36 7.07 -0.07 3.12
N PHE A 37 6.65 -0.44 1.91
CA PHE A 37 7.14 0.16 0.67
C PHE A 37 6.39 1.45 0.34
N THR A 38 7.13 2.40 -0.21
CA THR A 38 6.59 3.55 -0.93
C THR A 38 6.02 3.11 -2.27
N SER A 39 5.13 3.92 -2.84
CA SER A 39 4.50 3.61 -4.14
C SER A 39 5.52 3.49 -5.29
N SER A 40 6.64 4.21 -5.22
CA SER A 40 7.73 4.10 -6.20
C SER A 40 8.48 2.78 -6.08
N GLU A 41 8.83 2.37 -4.85
CA GLU A 41 9.49 1.07 -4.59
C GLU A 41 8.61 -0.11 -5.00
N GLU A 42 7.30 -0.04 -4.71
CA GLU A 42 6.35 -1.08 -5.13
C GLU A 42 6.22 -1.16 -6.65
N SER A 43 6.29 -0.02 -7.36
CA SER A 43 6.30 0.00 -8.83
C SER A 43 7.53 -0.70 -9.40
N LEU A 44 8.73 -0.44 -8.84
CA LEU A 44 9.97 -1.07 -9.29
C LEU A 44 9.91 -2.60 -9.14
N LEU A 45 9.42 -3.09 -8.00
CA LEU A 45 9.23 -4.53 -7.78
C LEU A 45 8.23 -5.13 -8.77
N LYS A 46 7.10 -4.45 -9.00
CA LYS A 46 6.09 -4.87 -9.97
C LYS A 46 6.68 -4.98 -11.38
N ASP A 47 7.40 -3.96 -11.82
CA ASP A 47 7.97 -3.91 -13.18
C ASP A 47 9.03 -5.01 -13.37
N HIS A 48 9.83 -5.28 -12.34
CA HIS A 48 10.78 -6.40 -12.35
C HIS A 48 10.09 -7.76 -12.45
N ILE A 49 9.04 -8.01 -11.65
CA ILE A 49 8.27 -9.26 -11.71
C ILE A 49 7.59 -9.42 -13.08
N LEU A 50 7.04 -8.33 -13.63
CA LEU A 50 6.39 -8.34 -14.94
C LEU A 50 7.40 -8.61 -16.05
N LEU A 51 8.61 -8.04 -15.96
CA LEU A 51 9.70 -8.30 -16.90
C LEU A 51 10.09 -9.78 -16.87
N LEU A 52 10.30 -10.35 -15.69
CA LEU A 52 10.63 -11.78 -15.55
C LEU A 52 9.54 -12.68 -16.15
N ALA A 53 8.27 -12.35 -15.90
CA ALA A 53 7.15 -13.07 -16.49
C ALA A 53 7.14 -12.97 -18.03
N LYS A 54 7.47 -11.81 -18.61
CA LYS A 54 7.55 -11.62 -20.07
C LYS A 54 8.72 -12.37 -20.72
N VAL A 55 9.84 -12.51 -20.01
CA VAL A 55 11.03 -13.25 -20.48
C VAL A 55 10.82 -14.76 -20.40
N GLY A 56 9.75 -15.22 -19.73
CA GLY A 56 9.42 -16.65 -19.59
C GLY A 56 9.80 -17.25 -18.24
N TYR A 57 10.15 -16.42 -17.25
CA TYR A 57 10.42 -16.82 -15.87
C TYR A 57 9.38 -16.26 -14.91
N PRO A 58 8.14 -16.80 -14.92
CA PRO A 58 7.12 -16.38 -13.96
C PRO A 58 7.53 -16.80 -12.54
N LEU A 59 7.49 -15.85 -11.60
CA LEU A 59 7.77 -16.13 -10.19
C LEU A 59 6.52 -16.67 -9.49
N SER A 60 6.70 -17.73 -8.71
CA SER A 60 5.69 -18.23 -7.79
C SER A 60 5.44 -17.23 -6.66
N ARG A 61 4.27 -17.35 -6.01
CA ARG A 61 3.91 -16.48 -4.88
C ARG A 61 4.96 -16.48 -3.77
N ARG A 62 5.61 -17.62 -3.50
CA ARG A 62 6.64 -17.73 -2.46
C ARG A 62 7.92 -16.98 -2.85
N GLU A 63 8.32 -17.06 -4.10
CA GLU A 63 9.49 -16.35 -4.62
C GLU A 63 9.26 -14.85 -4.64
N VAL A 64 8.05 -14.39 -5.01
CA VAL A 64 7.67 -12.97 -4.92
C VAL A 64 7.77 -12.46 -3.48
N ILE A 65 7.29 -13.25 -2.51
CA ILE A 65 7.40 -12.90 -1.09
C ILE A 65 8.87 -12.84 -0.66
N SER A 66 9.68 -13.83 -1.03
CA SER A 66 11.11 -13.85 -0.70
C SER A 66 11.85 -12.65 -1.30
N LEU A 67 11.56 -12.31 -2.57
CA LEU A 67 12.09 -11.13 -3.24
C LEU A 67 11.72 -9.85 -2.48
N ALA A 68 10.45 -9.70 -2.08
CA ALA A 68 9.98 -8.54 -1.32
C ALA A 68 10.63 -8.44 0.07
N ILE A 69 10.83 -9.58 0.76
CA ILE A 69 11.53 -9.59 2.05
C ILE A 69 12.97 -9.14 1.87
N ASN A 70 13.68 -9.69 0.88
CA ASN A 70 15.06 -9.34 0.60
C ASN A 70 15.20 -7.86 0.23
N SER A 71 14.29 -7.32 -0.60
CA SER A 71 14.30 -5.90 -0.95
C SER A 71 14.02 -5.01 0.27
N ALA A 72 13.12 -5.40 1.17
CA ALA A 72 12.88 -4.67 2.41
C ALA A 72 14.12 -4.61 3.33
N VAL A 73 14.85 -5.72 3.43
CA VAL A 73 16.11 -5.80 4.20
C VAL A 73 17.17 -4.89 3.60
N LEU A 74 17.36 -4.91 2.28
CA LEU A 74 18.34 -4.06 1.58
C LEU A 74 18.04 -2.57 1.77
N LEU A 75 16.77 -2.18 1.73
CA LEU A 75 16.34 -0.80 1.96
C LEU A 75 16.29 -0.40 3.44
N GLN A 76 16.66 -1.32 4.35
CA GLN A 76 16.57 -1.17 5.81
C GLN A 76 15.16 -0.77 6.29
N LYS A 77 14.11 -1.12 5.53
CA LYS A 77 12.71 -0.82 5.85
C LYS A 77 12.14 -1.97 6.67
N ARG A 78 12.11 -1.82 7.99
CA ARG A 78 11.40 -2.75 8.88
C ARG A 78 9.97 -2.26 9.12
N GLY A 79 9.06 -3.20 9.37
CA GLY A 79 7.65 -2.88 9.63
C GLY A 79 7.48 -1.88 10.78
N PRO A 80 6.36 -1.14 10.82
CA PRO A 80 6.14 -0.06 11.80
C PRO A 80 6.20 -0.50 13.28
N ASN A 81 6.14 -1.81 13.54
CA ASN A 81 6.24 -2.39 14.89
C ASN A 81 7.66 -2.78 15.32
N ASN A 82 8.68 -2.63 14.46
CA ASN A 82 10.06 -2.97 14.82
C ASN A 82 10.88 -1.68 14.93
N LYS A 83 10.79 -1.03 16.10
CA LYS A 83 11.51 0.21 16.39
C LYS A 83 13.01 -0.05 16.37
N VAL A 84 13.74 0.79 15.62
CA VAL A 84 15.20 0.83 15.58
C VAL A 84 15.67 1.24 16.98
N GLY A 85 16.31 0.34 17.74
CA GLY A 85 17.03 0.76 18.95
C GLY A 85 17.13 -0.20 20.13
N GLU A 86 16.51 -1.38 20.14
CA GLU A 86 16.78 -2.35 21.22
C GLU A 86 17.91 -3.28 20.77
N LYS A 87 19.14 -2.90 21.16
CA LYS A 87 20.26 -3.84 21.22
C LYS A 87 19.79 -5.02 22.07
N VAL A 88 19.54 -6.16 21.45
CA VAL A 88 19.54 -7.43 22.17
C VAL A 88 20.99 -7.65 22.56
N VAL A 89 21.20 -7.66 23.89
CA VAL A 89 22.45 -7.80 24.63
C VAL A 89 23.31 -8.93 24.09
#